data_AF-A0A182EP20-F1
#
_entry.id   AF-A0A182EP20-F1
#
_cell.length_a   1.000
_cell.length_b   1.000
_cell.length_c   1.000
_cell.angle_alpha   90.00
_cell.angle_beta   90.00
_cell.angle_gamma   90.00
#
_symmetry.space_group_name_H-M   'P 1'
#
loop_
_entity.id
_entity.type
_entity.pdbx_description
1 polymer ?
#
loop_
_entity_poly.entity_id
_entity_poly.type
_entity_poly.pdbx_seq_one_letter_code
_entity_poly.pdbx_strand_id
1 'polypeptide(L)'
;MPVGDFIYYCKIENGRCQKICVGCNFKNTSLYDGDRYYKDDTVFMCEVRPDKFSHKPVACIVRDKSGKIVERIVGCRWYQETNQSKVEQECVLENDKAIVKTLGCIFVYKGYDTLFLNPNTYTIWHQQVDGKAIGVLCRQSKNDSIPILETFNVEEITQKISGLRYDQPRG
;
A
#
# COMPACT_ATOMS: atom_id res chain seq x y z
N MET A 1 -3.12 8.15 -34.73
CA MET A 1 -4.47 8.46 -34.20
C MET A 1 -4.76 7.54 -33.02
N PRO A 2 -5.44 8.01 -31.96
CA PRO A 2 -5.86 7.13 -30.87
C PRO A 2 -6.90 6.12 -31.39
N VAL A 3 -6.71 4.85 -31.04
CA VAL A 3 -7.67 3.77 -31.28
C VAL A 3 -7.90 3.11 -29.92
N GLY A 4 -9.02 3.48 -29.28
CA GLY A 4 -9.28 3.11 -27.89
C GLY A 4 -8.23 3.68 -26.93
N ASP A 5 -7.61 2.79 -26.17
CA ASP A 5 -6.65 3.12 -25.11
C ASP A 5 -5.20 3.27 -25.60
N PHE A 6 -4.95 3.18 -26.91
CA PHE A 6 -3.60 3.20 -27.48
C PHE A 6 -3.47 4.12 -28.68
N ILE A 7 -2.25 4.59 -28.93
CA ILE A 7 -1.91 5.47 -30.04
C ILE A 7 -1.07 4.68 -31.04
N TYR A 8 -1.46 4.77 -32.31
CA TYR A 8 -0.79 4.08 -33.38
C TYR A 8 -0.22 5.02 -34.43
N TYR A 9 0.89 4.57 -35.01
CA TYR A 9 1.57 5.15 -36.16
C TYR A 9 1.71 4.09 -37.26
N CYS A 10 1.61 4.50 -38.54
CA CYS A 10 1.92 3.62 -39.67
C CYS A 10 3.40 3.78 -39.98
N LYS A 11 4.19 2.72 -39.79
CA LYS A 11 5.59 2.66 -40.20
C LYS A 11 5.69 1.86 -41.49
N ILE A 12 6.38 2.40 -42.50
CA ILE A 12 6.67 1.65 -43.73
C ILE A 12 7.94 0.84 -43.49
N GLU A 13 7.83 -0.48 -43.56
CA GLU A 13 8.96 -1.41 -43.52
C GLU A 13 8.87 -2.37 -44.70
N ASN A 14 9.96 -2.52 -45.46
CA ASN A 14 10.04 -3.39 -46.64
C ASN A 14 8.89 -3.17 -47.66
N GLY A 15 8.48 -1.91 -47.86
CA GLY A 15 7.40 -1.55 -48.78
C GLY A 15 5.99 -1.88 -48.27
N ARG A 16 5.83 -2.32 -47.01
CA ARG A 16 4.52 -2.56 -46.38
C ARG A 16 4.30 -1.58 -45.23
N CYS A 17 3.11 -0.98 -45.14
CA CYS A 17 2.70 -0.22 -43.96
C CYS A 17 2.35 -1.21 -42.84
N GLN A 18 3.00 -1.06 -41.69
CA GLN A 18 2.68 -1.77 -40.47
C GLN A 18 2.14 -0.78 -39.44
N LYS A 19 1.06 -1.17 -38.76
CA LYS A 19 0.48 -0.41 -37.65
C LYS A 19 1.27 -0.72 -36.38
N ILE A 20 2.03 0.24 -35.89
CA ILE A 20 2.82 0.11 -34.66
C ILE A 20 2.19 0.92 -33.54
N CYS A 21 2.14 0.34 -32.35
CA CYS A 21 1.75 1.07 -31.14
C CYS A 21 2.92 1.98 -30.73
N VAL A 22 2.65 3.25 -30.47
CA VAL A 22 3.67 4.26 -30.13
C VAL A 22 3.37 4.99 -28.81
N GLY A 23 2.26 4.64 -28.17
CA GLY A 23 1.85 5.28 -26.92
C GLY A 23 0.49 4.79 -26.44
N CYS A 24 0.08 5.34 -25.32
CA CYS A 24 -1.20 5.09 -24.69
C CYS A 24 -2.08 6.34 -24.77
N ASN A 25 -3.39 6.14 -24.72
CA ASN A 25 -4.36 7.22 -24.61
C ASN A 25 -5.11 7.06 -23.29
N PHE A 26 -5.15 8.12 -22.49
CA PHE A 26 -5.95 8.15 -21.26
C PHE A 26 -6.66 9.49 -21.14
N LYS A 27 -8.00 9.47 -21.05
CA LYS A 27 -8.84 10.70 -20.98
C LYS A 27 -8.50 11.74 -22.07
N ASN A 28 -8.30 11.28 -23.31
CA ASN A 28 -7.89 12.08 -24.46
C ASN A 28 -6.49 12.72 -24.36
N THR A 29 -5.68 12.28 -23.41
CA THR A 29 -4.26 12.67 -23.32
C THR A 29 -3.40 11.56 -23.91
N SER A 30 -2.50 11.95 -24.80
CA SER A 30 -1.46 11.08 -25.34
C SER A 30 -0.33 10.91 -24.33
N LEU A 31 0.02 9.66 -24.06
CA LEU A 31 1.10 9.25 -23.17
C LEU A 31 2.12 8.45 -23.97
N TYR A 32 3.39 8.75 -23.80
CA TYR A 32 4.49 7.97 -24.36
C TYR A 32 4.97 6.91 -23.37
N ASP A 33 5.81 5.99 -23.85
CA ASP A 33 6.39 4.95 -22.99
C ASP A 33 7.07 5.56 -21.75
N GLY A 34 6.71 5.05 -20.57
CA GLY A 34 7.19 5.56 -19.29
C GLY A 34 6.34 6.68 -18.66
N ASP A 35 5.47 7.34 -19.43
CA ASP A 35 4.58 8.36 -18.88
C ASP A 35 3.58 7.76 -17.90
N ARG A 36 3.33 8.47 -16.80
CA ARG A 36 2.47 8.03 -15.70
C ARG A 36 1.20 8.84 -15.60
N TYR A 37 0.15 8.21 -15.10
CA TYR A 37 -1.11 8.87 -14.78
C TYR A 37 -1.80 8.21 -13.60
N TYR A 38 -2.70 8.96 -12.96
CA TYR A 38 -3.45 8.50 -11.79
C TYR A 38 -4.86 8.11 -12.20
N LYS A 39 -5.28 6.93 -11.74
CA LYS A 39 -6.64 6.44 -11.89
C LYS A 39 -7.03 5.68 -10.63
N ASP A 40 -8.08 6.15 -9.99
CA ASP A 40 -8.51 5.67 -8.67
C ASP A 40 -7.33 5.79 -7.67
N ASP A 41 -7.01 4.72 -6.94
CA ASP A 41 -5.88 4.67 -5.99
C ASP A 41 -4.59 4.05 -6.57
N THR A 42 -4.52 3.92 -7.90
CA THR A 42 -3.39 3.30 -8.62
C THR A 42 -2.72 4.29 -9.56
N VAL A 43 -1.40 4.29 -9.57
CA VAL A 43 -0.58 4.92 -10.59
C VAL A 43 -0.34 3.91 -11.70
N PHE A 44 -0.72 4.28 -12.92
CA PHE A 44 -0.45 3.52 -14.13
C PHE A 44 0.67 4.18 -14.92
N MET A 45 1.39 3.36 -15.68
CA MET A 45 2.44 3.78 -16.60
C MET A 45 2.12 3.22 -17.98
N CYS A 46 2.28 4.05 -19.02
CA CYS A 46 2.23 3.54 -20.37
C CYS A 46 3.46 2.66 -20.63
N GLU A 47 3.24 1.39 -20.99
CA GLU A 47 4.29 0.46 -21.40
C GLU A 47 4.12 0.20 -22.90
N VAL A 48 5.14 0.54 -23.70
CA VAL A 48 5.21 0.23 -25.13
C VAL A 48 6.52 -0.50 -25.40
N ARG A 49 6.41 -1.76 -25.79
CA ARG A 49 7.50 -2.66 -26.20
C ARG A 49 7.19 -3.20 -27.60
N PRO A 50 8.18 -3.75 -28.31
CA PRO A 50 7.97 -4.30 -29.66
C PRO A 50 6.87 -5.38 -29.73
N ASP A 51 6.71 -6.16 -28.67
CA ASP A 51 5.83 -7.33 -28.57
C ASP A 51 4.62 -7.12 -27.63
N LYS A 52 4.64 -6.06 -26.81
CA LYS A 52 3.62 -5.82 -25.79
C LYS A 52 3.38 -4.33 -25.59
N PHE A 53 2.12 -3.94 -25.45
CA PHE A 53 1.74 -2.62 -24.96
C PHE A 53 0.64 -2.72 -23.91
N SER A 54 0.70 -1.91 -22.86
CA SER A 54 -0.28 -1.96 -21.78
C SER A 54 -0.29 -0.68 -20.94
N HIS A 55 -1.38 -0.49 -20.20
CA HIS A 55 -1.45 0.45 -19.08
C HIS A 55 -1.04 -0.31 -17.82
N LYS A 56 0.23 -0.23 -17.46
CA LYS A 56 0.82 -1.06 -16.40
C LYS A 56 0.62 -0.40 -15.04
N PRO A 57 -0.01 -1.04 -14.05
CA PRO A 57 -0.02 -0.55 -12.67
C PRO A 57 1.41 -0.60 -12.11
N VAL A 58 1.89 0.52 -11.56
CA VAL A 58 3.28 0.66 -11.09
C VAL A 58 3.43 1.15 -9.66
N ALA A 59 2.42 1.82 -9.09
CA ALA A 59 2.51 2.33 -7.73
C ALA A 59 1.14 2.53 -7.07
N CYS A 60 1.12 2.46 -5.75
CA CYS A 60 0.02 2.85 -4.90
C CYS A 60 0.08 4.36 -4.64
N ILE A 61 -1.10 4.99 -4.53
CA ILE A 61 -1.24 6.38 -4.13
C ILE A 61 -1.42 6.42 -2.61
N VAL A 62 -0.47 7.05 -1.89
CA VAL A 62 -0.59 7.27 -0.44
C VAL A 62 -0.57 8.76 -0.12
N ARG A 63 -1.17 9.16 1.01
CA ARG A 63 -1.11 10.54 1.50
C ARG A 63 -0.22 10.61 2.74
N ASP A 64 0.74 11.53 2.74
CA ASP A 64 1.56 11.79 3.92
C ASP A 64 0.79 12.59 4.98
N LYS A 65 1.46 12.91 6.10
CA LYS A 65 0.89 13.69 7.21
C LYS A 65 0.45 15.10 6.80
N SER A 66 1.03 15.66 5.73
CA SER A 66 0.66 16.96 5.17
C SER A 66 -0.50 16.88 4.16
N GLY A 67 -0.99 15.67 3.87
CA GLY A 67 -2.00 15.40 2.87
C GLY A 67 -1.47 15.33 1.44
N LYS A 68 -0.15 15.46 1.25
CA LYS A 68 0.50 15.38 -0.06
C LYS A 68 0.51 13.94 -0.55
N ILE A 69 0.25 13.79 -1.84
CA ILE A 69 0.33 12.49 -2.52
C ILE A 69 1.80 12.06 -2.62
N VAL A 70 2.05 10.81 -2.25
CA VAL A 70 3.31 10.10 -2.39
C VAL A 70 3.04 8.82 -3.15
N GLU A 71 3.84 8.55 -4.16
CA GLU A 71 3.79 7.27 -4.89
C GLU A 71 4.63 6.23 -4.14
N ARG A 72 4.05 5.05 -3.90
CA ARG A 72 4.79 3.88 -3.40
C ARG A 72 4.82 2.83 -4.49
N ILE A 73 5.98 2.61 -5.10
CA ILE A 73 6.14 1.63 -6.19
C ILE A 73 5.69 0.25 -5.71
N VAL A 74 5.08 -0.53 -6.58
CA VAL A 74 4.73 -1.94 -6.29
C VAL A 74 5.96 -2.69 -5.79
N GLY A 75 5.82 -3.38 -4.67
CA GLY A 75 6.89 -4.07 -3.93
C GLY A 75 7.59 -3.21 -2.87
N CYS A 76 7.33 -1.90 -2.81
CA CYS A 76 7.86 -1.07 -1.73
C CYS A 76 7.13 -1.34 -0.41
N ARG A 77 7.91 -1.49 0.66
CA ARG A 77 7.45 -1.48 2.05
C ARG A 77 7.83 -0.18 2.73
N TRP A 78 6.97 0.31 3.61
CA TRP A 78 7.24 1.50 4.40
C TRP A 78 6.55 1.45 5.76
N TYR A 79 7.02 2.30 6.65
CA TYR A 79 6.39 2.54 7.94
C TYR A 79 5.62 3.85 7.91
N GLN A 80 4.42 3.83 8.44
CA GLN A 80 3.69 5.04 8.81
C GLN A 80 3.82 5.23 10.32
N GLU A 81 4.57 6.25 10.71
CA GLU A 81 4.91 6.49 12.12
C GLU A 81 3.92 7.45 12.80
N THR A 82 3.57 7.10 14.03
CA THR A 82 2.95 7.96 15.04
C THR A 82 3.86 8.01 16.28
N ASN A 83 3.54 8.84 17.27
CA ASN A 83 4.42 9.05 18.45
C ASN A 83 4.73 7.76 19.24
N GLN A 84 3.87 6.74 19.19
CA GLN A 84 4.00 5.51 19.98
C GLN A 84 3.81 4.22 19.17
N SER A 85 3.60 4.33 17.85
CA SER A 85 3.40 3.17 17.00
C SER A 85 3.90 3.40 15.59
N LYS A 86 4.31 2.32 14.94
CA LYS A 86 4.54 2.30 13.50
C LYS A 86 3.56 1.32 12.88
N VAL A 87 3.06 1.62 11.70
CA VAL A 87 2.26 0.69 10.91
C VAL A 87 3.07 0.30 9.69
N GLU A 88 3.35 -0.99 9.53
CA GLU A 88 4.07 -1.50 8.37
C GLU A 88 3.09 -1.77 7.23
N GLN A 89 3.39 -1.23 6.05
CA GLN A 89 2.56 -1.35 4.87
C GLN A 89 3.40 -1.73 3.66
N GLU A 90 2.75 -2.34 2.67
CA GLU A 90 3.34 -2.74 1.40
C GLU A 90 2.41 -2.34 0.25
N CYS A 91 3.00 -1.91 -0.86
CA CYS A 91 2.24 -1.73 -2.10
C CYS A 91 2.31 -3.04 -2.89
N VAL A 92 1.18 -3.70 -3.08
CA VAL A 92 1.09 -4.99 -3.78
C VAL A 92 0.29 -4.87 -5.07
N LEU A 93 0.57 -5.75 -6.02
CA LEU A 93 -0.23 -5.89 -7.23
C LEU A 93 -1.29 -6.96 -7.02
N GLU A 94 -2.57 -6.58 -7.03
CA GLU A 94 -3.71 -7.49 -6.91
C GLU A 94 -4.75 -7.13 -7.99
N ASN A 95 -5.18 -8.11 -8.79
CA ASN A 95 -6.20 -7.94 -9.84
C ASN A 95 -5.93 -6.73 -10.77
N ASP A 96 -4.72 -6.63 -11.31
CA ASP A 96 -4.26 -5.54 -12.18
C ASP A 96 -4.34 -4.13 -11.57
N LYS A 97 -4.33 -4.03 -10.24
CA LYS A 97 -4.29 -2.77 -9.48
C LYS A 97 -3.19 -2.77 -8.44
N ALA A 98 -2.61 -1.61 -8.20
CA ALA A 98 -1.70 -1.42 -7.07
C ALA A 98 -2.53 -1.07 -5.83
N ILE A 99 -2.45 -1.90 -4.79
CA ILE A 99 -3.24 -1.77 -3.56
C ILE A 99 -2.29 -1.69 -2.37
N VAL A 100 -2.59 -0.79 -1.43
CA VAL A 100 -1.86 -0.72 -0.16
C VAL A 100 -2.37 -1.83 0.75
N LYS A 101 -1.46 -2.71 1.18
CA LYS A 101 -1.74 -3.75 2.15
C LYS A 101 -1.04 -3.43 3.46
N THR A 102 -1.79 -3.42 4.55
CA THR A 102 -1.17 -3.33 5.87
C THR A 102 -0.68 -4.70 6.31
N LEU A 103 0.59 -4.79 6.67
CA LEU A 103 1.22 -6.01 7.16
C LEU A 103 1.03 -6.17 8.67
N GLY A 104 1.13 -5.08 9.44
CA GLY A 104 0.90 -5.11 10.88
C GLY A 104 1.21 -3.79 11.57
N CYS A 105 0.93 -3.77 12.88
CA CYS A 105 1.26 -2.66 13.76
C CYS A 105 2.49 -3.02 14.61
N ILE A 106 3.38 -2.06 14.81
CA ILE A 106 4.59 -2.17 15.61
C ILE A 106 4.44 -1.26 16.83
N PHE A 107 4.47 -1.85 18.01
CA PHE A 107 4.52 -1.13 19.27
C PHE A 107 5.95 -0.68 19.55
N VAL A 108 6.13 0.62 19.79
CA VAL A 108 7.45 1.21 20.10
C VAL A 108 7.50 1.55 21.58
N TYR A 109 8.45 0.95 22.31
CA TYR A 109 8.69 1.23 23.72
C TYR A 109 10.13 1.69 23.93
N LYS A 110 10.32 2.82 24.62
CA LYS A 110 11.63 3.45 24.88
C LYS A 110 12.49 3.63 23.61
N GLY A 111 11.84 3.86 22.46
CA GLY A 111 12.51 4.06 21.16
C GLY A 111 12.85 2.78 20.40
N TYR A 112 12.48 1.60 20.92
CA TYR A 112 12.73 0.32 20.27
C TYR A 112 11.43 -0.32 19.77
N ASP A 113 11.50 -0.92 18.58
CA ASP A 113 10.43 -1.74 18.02
C ASP A 113 10.31 -3.00 18.91
N THR A 114 9.23 -3.08 19.68
CA THR A 114 9.12 -4.02 20.81
C THR A 114 8.19 -5.19 20.50
N LEU A 115 7.10 -4.94 19.77
CA LEU A 115 6.14 -5.97 19.38
C LEU A 115 5.63 -5.71 17.98
N PHE A 116 5.48 -6.78 17.21
CA PHE A 116 4.71 -6.78 15.96
C PHE A 116 3.37 -7.48 16.20
N LEU A 117 2.29 -6.87 15.73
CA LEU A 117 0.93 -7.39 15.80
C LEU A 117 0.31 -7.41 14.40
N ASN A 118 -0.27 -8.55 14.03
CA ASN A 118 -1.07 -8.64 12.82
C ASN A 118 -2.35 -7.78 12.92
N PRO A 119 -2.93 -7.32 11.81
CA PRO A 119 -4.20 -6.62 11.83
C PRO A 119 -5.30 -7.46 12.49
N ASN A 120 -6.15 -6.79 13.27
CA ASN A 120 -7.24 -7.39 14.06
C ASN A 120 -6.78 -8.37 15.15
N THR A 121 -5.59 -8.14 15.70
CA THR A 121 -5.10 -8.92 16.84
C THR A 121 -4.79 -8.07 18.06
N TYR A 122 -4.65 -8.75 19.21
CA TYR A 122 -4.16 -8.16 20.45
C TYR A 122 -3.20 -9.10 21.15
N THR A 123 -2.35 -8.55 22.00
CA THR A 123 -1.48 -9.33 22.89
C THR A 123 -1.42 -8.70 24.27
N ILE A 124 -0.93 -9.47 25.24
CA ILE A 124 -0.62 -8.99 26.58
C ILE A 124 0.90 -8.97 26.69
N TRP A 125 1.46 -7.78 26.84
CA TRP A 125 2.89 -7.60 26.99
C TRP A 125 3.24 -7.39 28.45
N HIS A 126 4.13 -8.24 28.95
CA HIS A 126 4.67 -8.12 30.29
C HIS A 126 5.87 -7.18 30.24
N GLN A 127 5.71 -5.97 30.78
CA GLN A 127 6.77 -4.97 30.88
C GLN A 127 7.89 -5.51 31.76
N GLN A 128 8.92 -6.11 31.15
CA GLN A 128 9.99 -6.83 31.85
C GLN A 128 10.85 -5.95 32.79
N VAL A 129 10.56 -4.66 32.92
CA VAL A 129 11.34 -3.70 33.73
C VAL A 129 10.51 -3.03 34.84
N ASP A 130 9.18 -2.90 34.71
CA ASP A 130 8.33 -2.20 35.69
C ASP A 130 7.16 -3.05 36.22
N GLY A 131 7.12 -4.35 35.88
CA GLY A 131 6.23 -5.35 36.49
C GLY A 131 4.74 -5.25 36.14
N LYS A 132 4.31 -4.27 35.35
CA LYS A 132 2.91 -4.11 34.94
C LYS A 132 2.68 -4.71 33.55
N ALA A 133 1.68 -5.59 33.44
CA ALA A 133 1.23 -6.06 32.15
C ALA A 133 0.38 -4.97 31.47
N ILE A 134 0.59 -4.77 30.17
CA ILE A 134 -0.25 -3.91 29.34
C ILE A 134 -0.85 -4.73 28.20
N GLY A 135 -2.06 -4.39 27.81
CA GLY A 135 -2.64 -4.86 26.57
C GLY A 135 -2.18 -4.00 25.41
N VAL A 136 -1.86 -4.63 24.28
CA VAL A 136 -1.55 -3.94 23.01
C VAL A 136 -2.43 -4.55 21.94
N LEU A 137 -3.09 -3.72 21.13
CA LEU A 137 -3.95 -4.18 20.04
C LEU A 137 -3.64 -3.45 18.73
N CYS A 138 -3.85 -4.15 17.61
CA CYS A 138 -3.79 -3.62 16.26
C CYS A 138 -5.17 -3.79 15.63
N ARG A 139 -5.96 -2.73 15.56
CA ARG A 139 -7.35 -2.79 15.07
C ARG A 139 -7.45 -2.20 13.67
N GLN A 140 -8.02 -2.95 12.74
CA GLN A 140 -8.39 -2.40 11.44
C GLN A 140 -9.53 -1.39 11.63
N SER A 141 -9.37 -0.18 11.07
CA SER A 141 -10.44 0.81 11.07
C SER A 141 -11.59 0.35 10.15
N LYS A 142 -12.84 0.70 10.49
CA LYS A 142 -14.05 0.24 9.79
C LYS A 142 -14.17 0.69 8.32
N ASN A 143 -13.31 1.61 7.85
CA ASN A 143 -13.37 2.21 6.51
C ASN A 143 -12.09 1.97 5.69
N ASP A 144 -11.49 0.76 5.77
CA ASP A 144 -10.22 0.41 5.10
C ASP A 144 -9.06 1.40 5.38
N SER A 145 -9.20 2.19 6.44
CA SER A 145 -8.19 3.13 6.87
C SER A 145 -7.06 2.39 7.58
N ILE A 146 -5.88 3.02 7.63
CA ILE A 146 -4.69 2.50 8.31
C ILE A 146 -5.07 1.99 9.72
N PRO A 147 -4.70 0.75 10.08
CA PRO A 147 -5.05 0.20 11.39
C PRO A 147 -4.43 1.03 12.50
N ILE A 148 -5.13 1.03 13.64
CA ILE A 148 -4.77 1.82 14.81
C ILE A 148 -4.16 0.87 15.83
N LEU A 149 -2.96 1.22 16.29
CA LEU A 149 -2.36 0.59 17.45
C LEU A 149 -2.83 1.31 18.71
N GLU A 150 -3.38 0.57 19.66
CA GLU A 150 -3.80 1.09 20.96
C GLU A 150 -3.20 0.26 22.08
N THR A 151 -2.92 0.91 23.21
CA THR A 151 -2.58 0.25 24.47
C THR A 151 -3.75 0.35 25.44
N PHE A 152 -3.89 -0.63 26.33
CA PHE A 152 -4.97 -0.66 27.33
C PHE A 152 -4.52 -1.33 28.63
N ASN A 153 -5.18 -0.99 29.74
CA ASN A 153 -4.99 -1.69 31.02
C ASN A 153 -5.59 -3.09 30.93
N VAL A 154 -4.93 -4.10 31.48
CA VAL A 154 -5.42 -5.50 31.43
C VAL A 154 -6.81 -5.65 32.07
N GLU A 155 -7.17 -4.79 33.02
CA GLU A 155 -8.52 -4.75 33.63
C GLU A 155 -9.63 -4.42 32.62
N GLU A 156 -9.32 -3.68 31.55
CA GLU A 156 -10.25 -3.27 30.50
C GLU A 156 -10.36 -4.28 29.35
N ILE A 157 -9.69 -5.44 29.47
CA ILE A 157 -9.50 -6.38 28.36
C ILE A 157 -10.81 -6.79 27.70
N THR A 158 -11.84 -7.14 28.49
CA THR A 158 -13.13 -7.63 27.97
C THR A 158 -13.85 -6.60 27.10
N GLN A 159 -13.65 -5.31 27.36
CA GLN A 159 -14.24 -4.22 26.57
C GLN A 159 -13.42 -3.92 25.31
N LYS A 160 -12.10 -4.05 25.40
CA LYS A 160 -11.16 -3.64 24.35
C LYS A 160 -10.94 -4.71 23.27
N ILE A 161 -11.08 -5.99 23.58
CA ILE A 161 -10.73 -7.08 22.65
C ILE A 161 -11.88 -7.56 21.76
N SER A 162 -13.06 -6.93 21.83
CA SER A 162 -14.22 -7.37 21.05
C SER A 162 -13.89 -7.44 19.55
N GLY A 163 -14.01 -8.64 18.97
CA GLY A 163 -13.73 -8.91 17.56
C GLY A 163 -12.24 -9.08 17.21
N LEU A 164 -11.33 -9.05 18.19
CA LEU A 164 -9.90 -9.24 18.00
C LEU A 164 -9.47 -10.66 18.36
N ARG A 165 -8.44 -11.16 17.67
CA ARG A 165 -7.81 -12.46 17.99
C ARG A 165 -6.58 -12.26 18.86
N TYR A 166 -6.33 -13.16 19.80
CA TYR A 166 -5.08 -13.13 20.54
C TYR A 166 -3.91 -13.51 19.61
N ASP A 167 -2.86 -12.71 19.62
CA ASP A 167 -1.59 -12.97 18.92
C ASP A 167 -0.50 -13.13 19.97
N GLN A 168 0.16 -14.28 19.93
CA GLN A 168 1.23 -14.55 20.88
C GLN A 168 2.41 -13.63 20.55
N PRO A 169 2.95 -12.89 21.54
CA PRO A 169 3.97 -11.91 21.26
C PRO A 169 5.21 -12.60 20.72
N ARG A 170 5.68 -12.15 19.55
CA ARG A 170 6.91 -12.62 18.91
C ARG A 170 7.99 -11.60 19.23
N GLY A 171 9.05 -12.04 19.89
CA GLY A 171 10.26 -11.28 20.19
C GLY A 171 11.36 -11.58 19.18
#